data_AF-A0A090VYP4-F1
#
_entry.id   AF-A0A090VYP4-F1
#
_cell.length_a   1.000
_cell.length_b   1.000
_cell.length_c   1.000
_cell.angle_alpha   90.00
_cell.angle_beta   90.00
_cell.angle_gamma   90.00
#
_symmetry.space_group_name_H-M   'P 1'
#
loop_
_entity.id
_entity.type
_entity.pdbx_description
1 polymer ?
#
loop_
_entity_poly.entity_id
_entity_poly.type
_entity_poly.pdbx_seq_one_letter_code
_entity_poly.pdbx_strand_id
1 'polypeptide(L)'
;MAAEAKAKAAEVLRLQKEANIKQAEETIKSANATEVAVAETNTKQQQIPQATDEASKDMNALVNATSGTKETQEVLMKQLSEKIAAKQKDLDDLKEENDLSEQGIYLDPKPFKSLTAENQALETLKDEIDKTLEEQKVKIIELETIYLKRKKKIKDKEDPVNAFYLETLERLKSEQAQIITAKRDLIMNLEQIKEATDFERKRRIRRAAYDNQQDRFNKDKAALARIKKFTDESPVQLQEDDFDFGEEQTKNIQIIKNVLNEEPGYYIVIAVHNSVEKRDEFVTKVVASGEKNVNFFFDVKTNKYFIYYEKFNAISEAKNALEEKGSKPYNGKMSLVKIDN
;
A
#
# COMPACT_ATOMS: atom_id res chain seq x y z
N MET A 1 -29.98 -17.32 6.64
CA MET A 1 -29.04 -16.80 7.67
C MET A 1 -27.78 -16.17 7.08
N ALA A 2 -26.97 -16.83 6.24
CA ALA A 2 -25.75 -16.21 5.68
C ALA A 2 -25.98 -15.04 4.70
N ALA A 3 -27.03 -15.11 3.86
CA ALA A 3 -27.40 -14.03 2.95
C ALA A 3 -27.93 -12.78 3.69
N GLU A 4 -28.65 -12.98 4.79
CA GLU A 4 -29.20 -11.92 5.65
C GLU A 4 -28.12 -11.21 6.45
N ALA A 5 -27.11 -11.95 6.93
CA ALA A 5 -25.93 -11.38 7.57
C ALA A 5 -25.07 -10.58 6.57
N LYS A 6 -24.93 -11.04 5.32
CA LYS A 6 -24.25 -10.31 4.24
C LYS A 6 -25.01 -9.04 3.81
N ALA A 7 -26.33 -9.10 3.69
CA ALA A 7 -27.15 -7.92 3.40
C ALA A 7 -27.04 -6.87 4.52
N LYS A 8 -27.05 -7.31 5.80
CA LYS A 8 -26.83 -6.41 6.94
C LYS A 8 -25.42 -5.82 6.96
N ALA A 9 -24.39 -6.58 6.61
CA ALA A 9 -23.02 -6.05 6.52
C ALA A 9 -22.88 -5.03 5.38
N ALA A 10 -23.49 -5.29 4.21
CA ALA A 10 -23.52 -4.34 3.10
C ALA A 10 -24.32 -3.07 3.43
N GLU A 11 -25.44 -3.20 4.15
CA GLU A 11 -26.24 -2.07 4.64
C GLU A 11 -25.45 -1.25 5.66
N VAL A 12 -24.76 -1.89 6.61
CA VAL A 12 -23.90 -1.21 7.59
C VAL A 12 -22.74 -0.49 6.90
N LEU A 13 -22.16 -1.08 5.86
CA LEU A 13 -21.06 -0.49 5.10
C LEU A 13 -21.56 0.65 4.19
N ARG A 14 -22.77 0.55 3.63
CA ARG A 14 -23.44 1.65 2.93
C ARG A 14 -23.80 2.80 3.88
N LEU A 15 -24.28 2.48 5.08
CA LEU A 15 -24.57 3.47 6.12
C LEU A 15 -23.27 4.10 6.66
N GLN A 16 -22.15 3.37 6.73
CA GLN A 16 -20.83 3.95 7.01
C GLN A 16 -20.30 4.80 5.85
N LYS A 17 -20.55 4.42 4.58
CA LYS A 17 -20.23 5.25 3.41
C LYS A 17 -21.04 6.53 3.40
N GLU A 18 -22.35 6.46 3.62
CA GLU A 18 -23.22 7.63 3.74
C GLU A 18 -22.89 8.46 4.99
N ALA A 19 -22.51 7.83 6.10
CA ALA A 19 -22.06 8.55 7.29
C ALA A 19 -20.72 9.24 7.06
N ASN A 20 -19.73 8.61 6.41
CA ASN A 20 -18.44 9.23 6.13
C ASN A 20 -18.54 10.31 5.04
N ILE A 21 -19.40 10.13 4.02
CA ILE A 21 -19.68 11.18 3.03
C ILE A 21 -20.47 12.31 3.69
N LYS A 22 -21.49 12.01 4.50
CA LYS A 22 -22.21 13.04 5.28
C LYS A 22 -21.31 13.70 6.29
N GLN A 23 -20.34 13.03 6.90
CA GLN A 23 -19.41 13.58 7.87
C GLN A 23 -18.31 14.36 7.17
N ALA A 24 -17.86 13.98 5.97
CA ALA A 24 -16.98 14.80 5.13
C ALA A 24 -17.73 16.03 4.59
N GLU A 25 -18.96 15.86 4.13
CA GLU A 25 -19.85 16.95 3.72
C GLU A 25 -20.29 17.81 4.90
N GLU A 26 -20.45 17.29 6.11
CA GLU A 26 -20.73 18.02 7.35
C GLU A 26 -19.47 18.61 7.94
N THR A 27 -18.28 18.08 7.69
CA THR A 27 -17.01 18.74 8.06
C THR A 27 -16.74 19.88 7.09
N ILE A 28 -17.07 19.73 5.81
CA ILE A 28 -17.08 20.81 4.81
C ILE A 28 -18.23 21.79 5.07
N LYS A 29 -19.44 21.34 5.43
CA LYS A 29 -20.58 22.20 5.76
C LYS A 29 -20.49 22.81 7.14
N SER A 30 -19.80 22.20 8.11
CA SER A 30 -19.55 22.80 9.43
C SER A 30 -18.38 23.74 9.36
N ALA A 31 -17.34 23.46 8.56
CA ALA A 31 -16.37 24.47 8.13
C ALA A 31 -17.10 25.63 7.44
N ASN A 32 -18.00 25.35 6.48
CA ASN A 32 -18.81 26.37 5.81
C ASN A 32 -19.93 26.96 6.70
N ALA A 33 -20.35 26.36 7.82
CA ALA A 33 -21.39 26.88 8.72
C ALA A 33 -20.78 27.69 9.86
N THR A 34 -19.55 27.38 10.28
CA THR A 34 -18.67 28.39 10.87
C THR A 34 -18.40 29.51 9.87
N GLU A 35 -18.36 29.24 8.56
CA GLU A 35 -18.41 30.30 7.56
C GLU A 35 -19.78 30.93 7.36
N VAL A 36 -20.95 30.38 7.73
CA VAL A 36 -22.23 31.14 7.65
C VAL A 36 -22.32 32.17 8.78
N ALA A 37 -21.73 31.89 9.94
CA ALA A 37 -21.51 32.91 10.97
C ALA A 37 -20.45 33.96 10.57
N VAL A 38 -19.58 33.65 9.60
CA VAL A 38 -18.54 34.55 9.06
C VAL A 38 -18.91 35.10 7.68
N ALA A 39 -19.95 34.58 7.01
CA ALA A 39 -20.38 35.00 5.67
C ALA A 39 -21.29 36.23 5.74
N GLU A 40 -21.90 36.49 6.90
CA GLU A 40 -22.39 37.83 7.22
C GLU A 40 -21.25 38.86 7.37
N THR A 41 -19.98 38.43 7.41
CA THR A 41 -18.81 39.33 7.41
C THR A 41 -18.06 39.40 6.07
N ASN A 42 -18.28 38.48 5.11
CA ASN A 42 -17.55 38.46 3.83
C ASN A 42 -18.04 39.45 2.75
N THR A 43 -19.08 40.24 3.00
CA THR A 43 -19.36 41.48 2.22
C THR A 43 -18.79 42.74 2.86
N LYS A 44 -18.03 42.61 3.95
CA LYS A 44 -17.09 43.65 4.35
C LYS A 44 -15.71 43.15 3.95
N GLN A 45 -15.27 43.54 2.75
CA GLN A 45 -13.92 44.11 2.69
C GLN A 45 -13.92 45.21 3.77
N GLN A 46 -13.59 44.85 5.02
CA GLN A 46 -13.33 45.84 6.05
C GLN A 46 -12.26 46.70 5.41
N GLN A 47 -12.62 47.94 5.06
CA GLN A 47 -11.71 48.85 4.38
C GLN A 47 -10.40 48.80 5.13
N ILE A 48 -9.39 48.27 4.45
CA ILE A 48 -8.04 48.19 4.97
C ILE A 48 -7.75 49.56 5.59
N PRO A 49 -7.46 49.63 6.91
CA PRO A 49 -7.46 50.91 7.59
C PRO A 49 -6.43 51.83 6.93
N GLN A 50 -6.84 53.05 6.57
CA GLN A 50 -5.99 54.08 5.98
C GLN A 50 -5.03 54.65 7.04
N ALA A 51 -4.07 53.85 7.48
CA ALA A 51 -2.96 54.33 8.27
C ALA A 51 -1.82 54.78 7.35
N THR A 52 -1.32 55.98 7.58
CA THR A 52 -0.31 56.62 6.72
C THR A 52 1.12 56.20 7.06
N ASP A 53 1.31 55.46 8.16
CA ASP A 53 2.63 55.00 8.60
C ASP A 53 3.16 53.86 7.71
N GLU A 54 4.49 53.80 7.60
CA GLU A 54 5.19 52.86 6.72
C GLU A 54 4.87 51.39 7.05
N ALA A 55 4.76 51.03 8.33
CA ALA A 55 4.44 49.66 8.73
C ALA A 55 3.04 49.24 8.28
N SER A 56 2.05 50.13 8.34
CA SER A 56 0.71 49.86 7.83
C SER A 56 0.69 49.69 6.30
N LYS A 57 1.50 50.45 5.56
CA LYS A 57 1.64 50.26 4.10
C LYS A 57 2.22 48.89 3.76
N ASP A 58 3.26 48.47 4.47
CA ASP A 58 3.89 47.17 4.26
C ASP A 58 2.95 46.01 4.60
N MET A 59 2.22 46.11 5.72
CA MET A 59 1.22 45.11 6.10
C MET A 59 0.07 45.03 5.07
N ASN A 60 -0.34 46.17 4.50
CA ASN A 60 -1.34 46.18 3.41
C ASN A 60 -0.86 45.47 2.16
N ALA A 61 0.39 45.70 1.76
CA ALA A 61 0.98 45.00 0.63
C ALA A 61 0.99 43.48 0.87
N LEU A 62 1.36 43.04 2.07
CA LEU A 62 1.36 41.62 2.44
C LEU A 62 -0.04 41.00 2.45
N VAL A 63 -1.03 41.67 3.05
CA VAL A 63 -2.42 41.18 3.07
C VAL A 63 -3.02 41.12 1.66
N ASN A 64 -2.72 42.10 0.80
CA ASN A 64 -3.12 42.05 -0.60
C ASN A 64 -2.41 40.92 -1.34
N ALA A 65 -1.13 40.66 -1.05
CA ALA A 65 -0.38 39.56 -1.65
C ALA A 65 -0.80 38.16 -1.16
N THR A 66 -1.57 38.06 -0.07
CA THR A 66 -2.20 36.81 0.38
C THR A 66 -3.63 36.65 -0.14
N SER A 67 -4.21 37.67 -0.79
CA SER A 67 -5.52 37.55 -1.44
C SER A 67 -5.51 36.41 -2.48
N GLY A 68 -6.57 35.61 -2.51
CA GLY A 68 -6.68 34.44 -3.38
C GLY A 68 -5.82 33.22 -3.00
N THR A 69 -4.96 33.31 -1.96
CA THR A 69 -4.17 32.14 -1.51
C THR A 69 -5.08 31.03 -0.99
N LYS A 70 -6.10 31.39 -0.20
CA LYS A 70 -7.12 30.45 0.31
C LYS A 70 -7.86 29.75 -0.83
N GLU A 71 -8.35 30.51 -1.81
CA GLU A 71 -9.06 29.98 -2.98
C GLU A 71 -8.18 29.01 -3.78
N THR A 72 -6.90 29.34 -3.98
CA THR A 72 -5.93 28.47 -4.65
C THR A 72 -5.74 27.17 -3.87
N GLN A 73 -5.55 27.24 -2.55
CA GLN A 73 -5.41 26.06 -1.69
C GLN A 73 -6.66 25.19 -1.71
N GLU A 74 -7.86 25.77 -1.67
CA GLU A 74 -9.14 25.04 -1.74
C GLU A 74 -9.29 24.30 -3.08
N VAL A 75 -8.92 24.92 -4.20
CA VAL A 75 -8.95 24.27 -5.51
C VAL A 75 -7.99 23.08 -5.55
N LEU A 76 -6.76 23.24 -5.07
CA LEU A 76 -5.78 22.14 -5.02
C LEU A 76 -6.25 21.00 -4.11
N MET A 77 -6.80 21.33 -2.94
CA MET A 77 -7.36 20.36 -1.99
C MET A 77 -8.54 19.59 -2.58
N LYS A 78 -9.41 20.27 -3.32
CA LYS A 78 -10.52 19.63 -4.05
C LYS A 78 -10.01 18.66 -5.11
N GLN A 79 -9.04 19.07 -5.91
CA GLN A 79 -8.43 18.20 -6.93
C GLN A 79 -7.77 16.97 -6.31
N LEU A 80 -7.06 17.13 -5.19
CA LEU A 80 -6.47 16.02 -4.45
C LEU A 80 -7.56 15.05 -3.94
N SER A 81 -8.63 15.58 -3.36
CA SER A 81 -9.77 14.79 -2.87
C SER A 81 -10.44 13.99 -4.00
N GLU A 82 -10.69 14.61 -5.16
CA GLU A 82 -11.28 13.94 -6.32
C GLU A 82 -10.41 12.78 -6.84
N LYS A 83 -9.09 12.95 -6.85
CA LYS A 83 -8.15 11.87 -7.22
C LYS A 83 -8.16 10.73 -6.22
N ILE A 84 -8.22 11.02 -4.92
CA ILE A 84 -8.32 10.00 -3.87
C ILE A 84 -9.66 9.25 -3.97
N ALA A 85 -10.76 9.95 -4.27
CA ALA A 85 -12.07 9.33 -4.49
C ALA A 85 -12.06 8.38 -5.70
N ALA A 86 -11.33 8.71 -6.77
CA ALA A 86 -11.14 7.80 -7.89
C ALA A 86 -10.39 6.52 -7.48
N LYS A 87 -9.34 6.64 -6.64
CA LYS A 87 -8.63 5.48 -6.08
C LYS A 87 -9.52 4.62 -5.19
N GLN A 88 -10.38 5.24 -4.37
CA GLN A 88 -11.35 4.51 -3.55
C GLN A 88 -12.34 3.75 -4.42
N LYS A 89 -12.80 4.35 -5.53
CA LYS A 89 -13.68 3.68 -6.48
C LYS A 89 -12.99 2.48 -7.15
N ASP A 90 -11.73 2.63 -7.55
CA ASP A 90 -10.97 1.53 -8.14
C ASP A 90 -10.77 0.37 -7.13
N LEU A 91 -10.58 0.68 -5.84
CA LEU A 91 -10.54 -0.32 -4.77
C LEU A 91 -11.89 -1.03 -4.58
N ASP A 92 -12.98 -0.28 -4.55
CA ASP A 92 -14.32 -0.84 -4.41
C ASP A 92 -14.67 -1.76 -5.59
N ASP A 93 -14.34 -1.34 -6.81
CA ASP A 93 -14.49 -2.11 -8.03
C ASP A 93 -13.69 -3.43 -7.97
N LEU A 94 -12.45 -3.38 -7.46
CA LEU A 94 -11.60 -4.56 -7.32
C LEU A 94 -12.15 -5.54 -6.26
N LYS A 95 -12.71 -5.03 -5.17
CA LYS A 95 -13.38 -5.85 -4.14
C LYS A 95 -14.59 -6.56 -4.72
N GLU A 96 -15.44 -5.83 -5.44
CA GLU A 96 -16.62 -6.39 -6.09
C GLU A 96 -16.24 -7.47 -7.12
N GLU A 97 -15.25 -7.20 -7.97
CA GLU A 97 -14.75 -8.19 -8.93
C GLU A 97 -14.27 -9.46 -8.23
N ASN A 98 -13.47 -9.31 -7.17
CA ASN A 98 -12.97 -10.44 -6.39
C ASN A 98 -14.11 -11.23 -5.74
N ASP A 99 -15.08 -10.55 -5.11
CA ASP A 99 -16.19 -11.18 -4.39
C ASP A 99 -17.17 -11.91 -5.32
N LEU A 100 -17.48 -11.32 -6.49
CA LEU A 100 -18.34 -11.95 -7.49
C LEU A 100 -17.63 -13.13 -8.16
N SER A 101 -16.34 -12.94 -8.47
CA SER A 101 -15.54 -14.03 -8.98
C SER A 101 -15.53 -15.20 -7.99
N GLU A 102 -15.44 -14.96 -6.69
CA GLU A 102 -15.44 -16.01 -5.65
C GLU A 102 -16.77 -16.76 -5.57
N GLN A 103 -17.86 -16.16 -6.05
CA GLN A 103 -19.17 -16.79 -6.20
C GLN A 103 -19.31 -17.53 -7.54
N GLY A 104 -18.25 -17.57 -8.35
CA GLY A 104 -18.25 -18.17 -9.68
C GLY A 104 -18.93 -17.29 -10.74
N ILE A 105 -19.18 -16.01 -10.45
CA ILE A 105 -19.80 -15.07 -11.38
C ILE A 105 -18.68 -14.36 -12.14
N TYR A 106 -18.64 -14.59 -13.46
CA TYR A 106 -17.68 -13.97 -14.34
C TYR A 106 -18.10 -12.53 -14.69
N LEU A 107 -17.15 -11.60 -14.63
CA LEU A 107 -17.28 -10.23 -15.11
C LEU A 107 -16.18 -9.99 -16.13
N ASP A 108 -16.50 -9.21 -17.16
CA ASP A 108 -15.50 -8.79 -18.13
C ASP A 108 -14.42 -7.93 -17.44
N PRO A 109 -13.13 -8.19 -17.71
CA PRO A 109 -12.04 -7.41 -17.15
C PRO A 109 -12.19 -5.93 -17.48
N LYS A 110 -12.13 -5.07 -16.47
CA LYS A 110 -12.12 -3.62 -16.72
C LYS A 110 -10.86 -3.22 -17.50
N PRO A 111 -10.92 -2.19 -18.37
CA PRO A 111 -9.76 -1.72 -19.10
C PRO A 111 -8.59 -1.38 -18.17
N PHE A 112 -7.38 -1.76 -18.58
CA PHE A 112 -6.18 -1.42 -17.82
C PHE A 112 -5.99 0.10 -17.78
N LYS A 113 -5.91 0.67 -16.58
CA LYS A 113 -5.55 2.06 -16.36
C LYS A 113 -4.06 2.17 -16.04
N SER A 114 -3.36 3.08 -16.70
CA SER A 114 -1.97 3.38 -16.37
C SER A 114 -1.89 4.09 -15.02
N LEU A 115 -1.22 3.46 -14.06
CA LEU A 115 -1.09 3.99 -12.69
C LEU A 115 -0.01 5.06 -12.57
N THR A 116 0.97 5.08 -13.49
CA THR A 116 2.14 5.97 -13.40
C THR A 116 1.72 7.44 -13.50
N ALA A 117 0.94 7.78 -14.53
CA ALA A 117 0.50 9.16 -14.74
C ALA A 117 -0.42 9.66 -13.60
N GLU A 118 -1.27 8.78 -13.09
CA GLU A 118 -2.18 9.12 -12.00
C GLU A 118 -1.44 9.32 -10.67
N ASN A 119 -0.45 8.47 -10.37
CA ASN A 119 0.39 8.62 -9.19
C ASN A 119 1.27 9.86 -9.29
N GLN A 120 1.81 10.16 -10.47
CA GLN A 120 2.57 11.38 -10.69
C GLN A 120 1.70 12.62 -10.44
N ALA A 121 0.48 12.66 -10.95
CA ALA A 121 -0.45 13.77 -10.71
C ALA A 121 -0.80 13.93 -9.22
N LEU A 122 -0.94 12.83 -8.47
CA LEU A 122 -1.14 12.87 -7.02
C LEU A 122 0.05 13.47 -6.27
N GLU A 123 1.29 13.08 -6.62
CA GLU A 123 2.48 13.64 -5.98
C GLU A 123 2.65 15.12 -6.34
N THR A 124 2.43 15.50 -7.61
CA THR A 124 2.45 16.92 -8.01
C THR A 124 1.46 17.77 -7.23
N LEU A 125 0.22 17.30 -7.03
CA LEU A 125 -0.77 18.03 -6.23
C LEU A 125 -0.33 18.19 -4.77
N LYS A 126 0.28 17.17 -4.16
CA LYS A 126 0.79 17.26 -2.80
C LYS A 126 1.89 18.31 -2.69
N ASP A 127 2.83 18.31 -3.64
CA ASP A 127 3.95 19.24 -3.70
C ASP A 127 3.47 20.68 -3.92
N GLU A 128 2.52 20.89 -4.81
CA GLU A 128 1.91 22.21 -5.04
C GLU A 128 1.22 22.73 -3.77
N ILE A 129 0.47 21.88 -3.06
CA ILE A 129 -0.14 22.27 -1.78
C ILE A 129 0.95 22.62 -0.74
N ASP A 130 2.00 21.81 -0.60
CA ASP A 130 3.10 22.11 0.32
C ASP A 130 3.79 23.43 0.01
N LYS A 131 4.04 23.69 -1.28
CA LYS A 131 4.62 24.95 -1.72
C LYS A 131 3.74 26.13 -1.33
N THR A 132 2.43 26.07 -1.59
CA THR A 132 1.52 27.16 -1.22
C THR A 132 1.42 27.36 0.30
N LEU A 133 1.48 26.28 1.09
CA LEU A 133 1.49 26.33 2.55
C LEU A 133 2.75 27.00 3.09
N GLU A 134 3.93 26.66 2.54
CA GLU A 134 5.18 27.27 2.98
C GLU A 134 5.25 28.75 2.56
N GLU A 135 4.80 29.10 1.36
CA GLU A 135 4.69 30.50 0.92
C GLU A 135 3.75 31.30 1.82
N GLN A 136 2.59 30.75 2.20
CA GLN A 136 1.65 31.38 3.13
C GLN A 136 2.27 31.55 4.52
N LYS A 137 2.99 30.55 5.01
CA LYS A 137 3.69 30.58 6.31
C LYS A 137 4.73 31.69 6.37
N VAL A 138 5.54 31.85 5.32
CA VAL A 138 6.51 32.95 5.22
C VAL A 138 5.81 34.30 5.28
N LYS A 139 4.73 34.51 4.52
CA LYS A 139 3.95 35.76 4.54
C LYS A 139 3.33 36.05 5.91
N ILE A 140 2.84 35.02 6.62
CA ILE A 140 2.30 35.16 7.99
C ILE A 140 3.41 35.61 8.95
N ILE A 141 4.62 35.04 8.87
CA ILE A 141 5.76 35.40 9.71
C ILE A 141 6.19 36.86 9.45
N GLU A 142 6.24 37.27 8.17
CA GLU A 142 6.54 38.64 7.78
C GLU A 142 5.50 39.62 8.33
N LEU A 143 4.20 39.33 8.14
CA LEU A 143 3.10 40.15 8.65
C LEU A 143 3.14 40.27 10.17
N GLU A 144 3.37 39.16 10.89
CA GLU A 144 3.50 39.13 12.35
C GLU A 144 4.69 39.97 12.82
N THR A 145 5.81 39.90 12.12
CA THR A 145 7.01 40.68 12.44
C THR A 145 6.75 42.18 12.32
N ILE A 146 6.08 42.63 11.26
CA ILE A 146 5.77 44.05 11.04
C ILE A 146 4.72 44.52 12.04
N TYR A 147 3.68 43.73 12.29
CA TYR A 147 2.67 43.98 13.31
C TYR A 147 3.30 44.21 14.70
N LEU A 148 4.19 43.31 15.14
CA LEU A 148 4.87 43.42 16.43
C LEU A 148 5.77 44.66 16.51
N LYS A 149 6.43 45.06 15.41
CA LYS A 149 7.20 46.31 15.33
C LYS A 149 6.30 47.54 15.47
N ARG A 150 5.15 47.57 14.79
CA ARG A 150 4.19 48.67 14.87
C ARG A 150 3.58 48.78 16.27
N LYS A 151 3.14 47.67 16.85
CA LYS A 151 2.59 47.60 18.22
C LYS A 151 3.54 48.10 19.31
N LYS A 152 4.86 47.97 19.11
CA LYS A 152 5.88 48.55 20.01
C LYS A 152 5.97 50.07 19.91
N LYS A 153 5.81 50.61 18.70
CA LYS A 153 5.88 52.05 18.42
C LYS A 153 4.58 52.76 18.83
N ILE A 154 3.44 52.17 18.49
CA ILE A 154 2.10 52.70 18.79
C ILE A 154 1.54 51.91 19.96
N LYS A 155 1.64 52.51 21.15
CA LYS A 155 1.25 51.90 22.43
C LYS A 155 -0.24 52.02 22.75
N ASP A 156 -1.01 52.68 21.89
CA ASP A 156 -2.46 52.76 22.04
C ASP A 156 -3.06 51.37 21.93
N LYS A 157 -3.80 50.97 22.97
CA LYS A 157 -4.41 49.64 23.07
C LYS A 157 -5.66 49.52 22.22
N GLU A 158 -6.30 50.64 21.90
CA GLU A 158 -7.52 50.73 21.11
C GLU A 158 -7.22 51.13 19.65
N ASP A 159 -5.95 51.05 19.22
CA ASP A 159 -5.57 51.39 17.85
C ASP A 159 -6.26 50.44 16.84
N PRO A 160 -7.15 50.97 15.98
CA PRO A 160 -8.00 50.14 15.11
C PRO A 160 -7.20 49.39 14.03
N VAL A 161 -6.01 49.89 13.69
CA VAL A 161 -5.12 49.30 12.69
C VAL A 161 -4.46 48.04 13.26
N ASN A 162 -3.96 48.10 14.49
CA ASN A 162 -3.42 46.96 15.21
C ASN A 162 -4.51 45.90 15.47
N ALA A 163 -5.73 46.33 15.81
CA ALA A 163 -6.85 45.41 15.97
C ALA A 163 -7.14 44.63 14.67
N PHE A 164 -7.24 45.34 13.53
CA PHE A 164 -7.46 44.74 12.21
C PHE A 164 -6.39 43.71 11.82
N TYR A 165 -5.09 44.02 11.96
CA TYR A 165 -4.04 43.08 11.58
C TYR A 165 -3.88 41.92 12.55
N LEU A 166 -4.23 42.09 13.83
CA LEU A 166 -4.29 40.98 14.78
C LEU A 166 -5.34 39.96 14.34
N GLU A 167 -6.56 40.43 14.06
CA GLU A 167 -7.65 39.58 13.56
C GLU A 167 -7.27 38.90 12.23
N THR A 168 -6.62 39.65 11.33
CA THR A 168 -6.12 39.10 10.06
C THR A 168 -5.07 38.01 10.27
N LEU A 169 -4.13 38.19 11.19
CA LEU A 169 -3.12 37.19 11.53
C LEU A 169 -3.73 35.93 12.14
N GLU A 170 -4.69 36.10 13.06
CA GLU A 170 -5.40 34.98 13.69
C GLU A 170 -6.18 34.17 12.64
N ARG A 171 -6.88 34.86 11.74
CA ARG A 171 -7.59 34.23 10.62
C ARG A 171 -6.63 33.46 9.70
N LEU A 172 -5.55 34.08 9.23
CA LEU A 172 -4.59 33.43 8.33
C LEU A 172 -3.93 32.20 8.96
N LYS A 173 -3.60 32.26 10.26
CA LYS A 173 -3.05 31.11 11.02
C LYS A 173 -4.09 29.99 11.15
N SER A 174 -5.35 30.34 11.41
CA SER A 174 -6.44 29.37 11.50
C SER A 174 -6.69 28.67 10.17
N GLU A 175 -6.81 29.43 9.08
CA GLU A 175 -6.98 28.90 7.71
C GLU A 175 -5.84 27.94 7.34
N GLN A 176 -4.59 28.34 7.62
CA GLN A 176 -3.42 27.47 7.37
C GLN A 176 -3.49 26.17 8.17
N ALA A 177 -3.85 26.21 9.45
CA ALA A 177 -3.97 25.03 10.30
C ALA A 177 -5.07 24.07 9.81
N GLN A 178 -6.19 24.60 9.32
CA GLN A 178 -7.27 23.79 8.73
C GLN A 178 -6.80 23.06 7.48
N ILE A 179 -6.11 23.74 6.55
CA ILE A 179 -5.59 23.12 5.33
C ILE A 179 -4.54 22.05 5.63
N ILE A 180 -3.62 22.30 6.58
CA ILE A 180 -2.64 21.30 7.03
C ILE A 180 -3.34 20.05 7.56
N THR A 181 -4.37 20.23 8.37
CA THR A 181 -5.12 19.12 8.98
C THR A 181 -5.88 18.32 7.92
N ALA A 182 -6.62 19.01 7.05
CA ALA A 182 -7.35 18.37 5.95
C ALA A 182 -6.41 17.62 4.99
N LYS A 183 -5.24 18.19 4.67
CA LYS A 183 -4.23 17.52 3.85
C LYS A 183 -3.73 16.23 4.51
N ARG A 184 -3.42 16.30 5.80
CA ARG A 184 -2.95 15.13 6.57
C ARG A 184 -3.98 14.00 6.52
N ASP A 185 -5.26 14.32 6.71
CA ASP A 185 -6.33 13.33 6.71
C ASP A 185 -6.54 12.71 5.31
N LEU A 186 -6.44 13.51 4.24
CA LEU A 186 -6.46 13.00 2.86
C LEU A 186 -5.28 12.04 2.59
N ILE A 187 -4.07 12.38 3.05
CA ILE A 187 -2.88 11.52 2.88
C ILE A 187 -3.06 10.20 3.65
N MET A 188 -3.58 10.26 4.88
CA MET A 188 -3.86 9.05 5.66
C MET A 188 -4.87 8.14 4.97
N ASN A 189 -5.95 8.70 4.42
CA ASN A 189 -6.94 7.94 3.65
C ASN A 189 -6.31 7.30 2.40
N LEU A 190 -5.50 8.05 1.65
CA LEU A 190 -4.80 7.53 0.48
C LEU A 190 -3.91 6.32 0.83
N GLU A 191 -3.21 6.36 1.97
CA GLU A 191 -2.37 5.24 2.39
C GLU A 191 -3.19 4.00 2.76
N GLN A 192 -4.30 4.17 3.47
CA GLN A 192 -5.24 3.08 3.76
C GLN A 192 -5.80 2.45 2.47
N ILE A 193 -6.13 3.27 1.46
CA ILE A 193 -6.59 2.80 0.16
C ILE A 193 -5.52 1.96 -0.53
N LYS A 194 -4.24 2.38 -0.49
CA LYS A 194 -3.13 1.62 -1.09
C LYS A 194 -2.97 0.26 -0.42
N GLU A 195 -2.93 0.22 0.92
CA GLU A 195 -2.79 -1.02 1.67
C GLU A 195 -3.93 -2.01 1.36
N ALA A 196 -5.17 -1.51 1.34
CA ALA A 196 -6.35 -2.31 0.99
C ALA A 196 -6.32 -2.79 -0.47
N THR A 197 -5.85 -1.94 -1.40
CA THR A 197 -5.70 -2.31 -2.81
C THR A 197 -4.69 -3.43 -2.99
N ASP A 198 -3.54 -3.33 -2.32
CA ASP A 198 -2.51 -4.36 -2.36
C ASP A 198 -2.99 -5.68 -1.76
N PHE A 199 -3.78 -5.63 -0.69
CA PHE A 199 -4.42 -6.81 -0.13
C PHE A 199 -5.32 -7.51 -1.15
N GLU A 200 -6.22 -6.77 -1.82
CA GLU A 200 -7.13 -7.34 -2.81
C GLU A 200 -6.40 -7.85 -4.06
N ARG A 201 -5.34 -7.18 -4.51
CA ARG A 201 -4.47 -7.69 -5.59
C ARG A 201 -3.84 -9.02 -5.21
N LYS A 202 -3.28 -9.12 -4.01
CA LYS A 202 -2.69 -10.36 -3.49
C LYS A 202 -3.74 -11.46 -3.35
N ARG A 203 -4.97 -11.14 -2.94
CA ARG A 203 -6.10 -12.08 -2.87
C ARG A 203 -6.40 -12.68 -4.25
N ARG A 204 -6.53 -11.83 -5.27
CA ARG A 204 -6.75 -12.28 -6.67
C ARG A 204 -5.63 -13.20 -7.17
N ILE A 205 -4.38 -12.83 -6.93
CA ILE A 205 -3.21 -13.63 -7.35
C ILE A 205 -3.22 -15.01 -6.66
N ARG A 206 -3.42 -15.04 -5.34
CA ARG A 206 -3.50 -16.31 -4.59
C ARG A 206 -4.59 -17.22 -5.13
N ARG A 207 -5.75 -16.65 -5.46
CA ARG A 207 -6.85 -17.42 -6.01
C ARG A 207 -6.57 -17.94 -7.41
N ALA A 208 -6.06 -17.10 -8.32
CA ALA A 208 -5.68 -17.55 -9.66
C ALA A 208 -4.64 -18.69 -9.59
N ALA A 209 -3.73 -18.63 -8.62
CA ALA A 209 -2.78 -19.71 -8.37
C ALA A 209 -3.44 -20.99 -7.82
N TYR A 210 -4.49 -20.88 -6.99
CA TYR A 210 -5.25 -22.01 -6.45
C TYR A 210 -6.16 -22.66 -7.51
N ASP A 211 -6.94 -21.87 -8.24
CA ASP A 211 -7.87 -22.37 -9.28
C ASP A 211 -7.12 -23.07 -10.43
N ASN A 212 -5.86 -22.67 -10.70
CA ASN A 212 -4.98 -23.31 -11.68
C ASN A 212 -4.03 -24.35 -11.05
N GLN A 213 -4.20 -24.71 -9.76
CA GLN A 213 -3.23 -25.56 -9.06
C GLN A 213 -3.15 -26.97 -9.66
N GLN A 214 -4.27 -27.53 -10.15
CA GLN A 214 -4.27 -28.85 -10.79
C GLN A 214 -3.54 -28.84 -12.13
N ASP A 215 -3.77 -27.82 -12.97
CA ASP A 215 -3.08 -27.65 -14.25
C ASP A 215 -1.59 -27.40 -14.05
N ARG A 216 -1.23 -26.57 -13.05
CA ARG A 216 0.16 -26.38 -12.62
C ARG A 216 0.79 -27.71 -12.21
N PHE A 217 0.14 -28.47 -11.31
CA PHE A 217 0.63 -29.77 -10.87
C PHE A 217 0.87 -30.71 -12.04
N ASN A 218 -0.06 -30.78 -13.00
CA ASN A 218 0.08 -31.60 -14.20
C ASN A 218 1.30 -31.17 -15.05
N LYS A 219 1.50 -29.87 -15.27
CA LYS A 219 2.66 -29.32 -15.99
C LYS A 219 3.97 -29.59 -15.26
N ASP A 220 3.98 -29.42 -13.96
CA ASP A 220 5.14 -29.62 -13.08
C ASP A 220 5.56 -31.10 -13.06
N LYS A 221 4.61 -32.04 -12.94
CA LYS A 221 4.90 -33.48 -13.05
C LYS A 221 5.42 -33.84 -14.45
N ALA A 222 4.87 -33.26 -15.51
CA ALA A 222 5.37 -33.47 -16.87
C ALA A 222 6.79 -32.93 -17.07
N ALA A 223 7.11 -31.76 -16.51
CA ALA A 223 8.46 -31.19 -16.52
C ALA A 223 9.45 -32.08 -15.76
N LEU A 224 9.11 -32.50 -14.55
CA LEU A 224 9.92 -33.41 -13.75
C LEU A 224 10.19 -34.72 -14.48
N ALA A 225 9.16 -35.32 -15.10
CA ALA A 225 9.29 -36.56 -15.86
C ALA A 225 10.22 -36.40 -17.08
N ARG A 226 10.17 -35.25 -17.77
CA ARG A 226 11.10 -34.94 -18.86
C ARG A 226 12.53 -34.80 -18.34
N ILE A 227 12.77 -34.05 -17.27
CA ILE A 227 14.10 -33.88 -16.68
C ILE A 227 14.69 -35.23 -16.29
N LYS A 228 13.93 -36.06 -15.56
CA LYS A 228 14.39 -37.41 -15.17
C LYS A 228 14.70 -38.34 -16.35
N LYS A 229 14.05 -38.13 -17.50
CA LYS A 229 14.19 -38.98 -18.70
C LYS A 229 15.31 -38.52 -19.63
N PHE A 230 15.53 -37.22 -19.75
CA PHE A 230 16.40 -36.63 -20.77
C PHE A 230 17.69 -36.01 -20.20
N THR A 231 17.86 -36.01 -18.88
CA THR A 231 19.11 -35.59 -18.25
C THR A 231 20.02 -36.81 -18.07
N ASP A 232 21.12 -36.82 -18.80
CA ASP A 232 22.20 -37.79 -18.63
C ASP A 232 23.05 -37.44 -17.40
N GLU A 233 23.71 -38.46 -16.85
CA GLU A 233 24.66 -38.27 -15.75
C GLU A 233 25.86 -37.45 -16.24
N SER A 234 26.27 -36.47 -15.43
CA SER A 234 27.39 -35.61 -15.76
C SER A 234 28.70 -36.40 -15.73
N PRO A 235 29.55 -36.29 -16.76
CA PRO A 235 30.88 -36.91 -16.75
C PRO A 235 31.83 -36.24 -15.75
N VAL A 236 31.51 -35.02 -15.31
CA VAL A 236 32.26 -34.27 -14.30
C VAL A 236 31.48 -34.29 -12.98
N GLN A 237 32.17 -34.61 -11.90
CA GLN A 237 31.58 -34.62 -10.56
C GLN A 237 31.23 -33.19 -10.12
N LEU A 238 29.93 -32.93 -9.99
CA LEU A 238 29.39 -31.65 -9.52
C LEU A 238 29.75 -31.40 -8.04
N GLN A 239 30.03 -30.15 -7.71
CA GLN A 239 30.35 -29.65 -6.37
C GLN A 239 29.18 -28.87 -5.79
N GLU A 240 29.19 -28.60 -4.49
CA GLU A 240 28.12 -27.83 -3.81
C GLU A 240 27.93 -26.43 -4.44
N ASP A 241 29.02 -25.76 -4.82
CA ASP A 241 29.01 -24.43 -5.43
C ASP A 241 28.33 -24.39 -6.82
N ASP A 242 28.13 -25.55 -7.46
CA ASP A 242 27.41 -25.64 -8.73
C ASP A 242 25.89 -25.51 -8.56
N PHE A 243 25.38 -25.57 -7.32
CA PHE A 243 23.94 -25.56 -7.01
C PHE A 243 23.47 -24.20 -6.47
N ASP A 244 22.46 -23.61 -7.12
CA ASP A 244 21.68 -22.51 -6.52
C ASP A 244 20.63 -23.11 -5.59
N PHE A 245 20.85 -23.08 -4.28
CA PHE A 245 19.88 -23.61 -3.30
C PHE A 245 18.64 -22.70 -3.11
N GLY A 246 18.68 -21.49 -3.68
CA GLY A 246 17.65 -20.49 -3.55
C GLY A 246 17.55 -19.90 -2.14
N GLU A 247 16.34 -19.85 -1.59
CA GLU A 247 16.11 -19.23 -0.28
C GLU A 247 16.61 -20.12 0.86
N GLU A 248 17.53 -19.59 1.67
CA GLU A 248 18.08 -20.30 2.82
C GLU A 248 16.98 -20.62 3.85
N GLN A 249 16.90 -21.90 4.21
CA GLN A 249 15.88 -22.39 5.13
C GLN A 249 16.33 -22.26 6.58
N THR A 250 15.38 -21.99 7.48
CA THR A 250 15.67 -21.93 8.91
C THR A 250 16.04 -23.31 9.46
N LYS A 251 16.85 -23.36 10.53
CA LYS A 251 17.14 -24.62 11.24
C LYS A 251 15.90 -25.25 11.91
N ASN A 252 14.85 -24.47 12.12
CA ASN A 252 13.58 -24.95 12.70
C ASN A 252 12.71 -25.60 11.63
N ILE A 253 11.89 -26.59 12.05
CA ILE A 253 10.94 -27.27 11.16
C ILE A 253 9.87 -26.28 10.71
N GLN A 254 9.75 -26.07 9.40
CA GLN A 254 8.71 -25.24 8.83
C GLN A 254 7.42 -26.06 8.66
N ILE A 255 6.27 -25.52 9.06
CA ILE A 255 4.97 -26.18 8.87
C ILE A 255 4.25 -25.49 7.72
N ILE A 256 4.02 -26.24 6.64
CA ILE A 256 3.24 -25.81 5.48
C ILE A 256 1.90 -26.54 5.52
N LYS A 257 0.82 -25.79 5.30
CA LYS A 257 -0.54 -26.32 5.37
C LYS A 257 -1.26 -26.27 4.04
N ASN A 258 -2.08 -27.28 3.77
CA ASN A 258 -2.98 -27.37 2.60
C ASN A 258 -2.22 -27.41 1.26
N VAL A 259 -1.15 -28.20 1.18
CA VAL A 259 -0.44 -28.50 -0.07
C VAL A 259 -1.24 -29.56 -0.83
N LEU A 260 -2.04 -29.13 -1.82
CA LEU A 260 -2.80 -30.08 -2.67
C LEU A 260 -1.85 -31.04 -3.40
N ASN A 261 -2.32 -32.26 -3.62
CA ASN A 261 -1.62 -33.34 -4.33
C ASN A 261 -0.34 -33.86 -3.66
N GLU A 262 -0.07 -33.46 -2.42
CA GLU A 262 0.99 -34.01 -1.59
C GLU A 262 0.40 -34.62 -0.32
N GLU A 263 1.08 -35.63 0.23
CA GLU A 263 0.60 -36.29 1.45
C GLU A 263 1.13 -35.60 2.70
N PRO A 264 0.39 -35.59 3.83
CA PRO A 264 0.94 -35.15 5.11
C PRO A 264 2.20 -35.95 5.48
N GLY A 265 3.18 -35.27 6.10
CA GLY A 265 4.43 -35.90 6.49
C GLY A 265 5.59 -34.92 6.66
N TYR A 266 6.78 -35.46 6.88
CA TYR A 266 8.03 -34.73 7.05
C TYR A 266 8.90 -34.91 5.80
N TYR A 267 9.17 -33.81 5.12
CA TYR A 267 9.87 -33.76 3.84
C TYR A 267 11.27 -33.20 4.04
N ILE A 268 12.25 -33.89 3.47
CA ILE A 268 13.63 -33.41 3.47
C ILE A 268 13.85 -32.53 2.23
N VAL A 269 13.79 -31.23 2.45
CA VAL A 269 13.88 -30.21 1.41
C VAL A 269 15.35 -29.86 1.19
N ILE A 270 15.81 -29.98 -0.05
CA ILE A 270 17.19 -29.72 -0.47
C ILE A 270 17.36 -28.32 -1.07
N ALA A 271 16.31 -27.71 -1.62
CA ALA A 271 16.34 -26.33 -2.14
C ALA A 271 14.94 -25.71 -2.20
N VAL A 272 14.88 -24.37 -2.20
CA VAL A 272 13.62 -23.61 -2.30
C VAL A 272 13.73 -22.47 -3.30
N HIS A 273 12.89 -22.48 -4.33
CA HIS A 273 12.88 -21.46 -5.38
C HIS A 273 11.50 -20.85 -5.59
N ASN A 274 11.44 -19.65 -6.14
CA ASN A 274 10.21 -18.95 -6.51
C ASN A 274 9.95 -18.92 -8.03
N SER A 275 10.79 -19.60 -8.83
CA SER A 275 10.68 -19.63 -10.29
C SER A 275 10.77 -21.06 -10.82
N VAL A 276 10.10 -21.29 -11.94
CA VAL A 276 10.05 -22.57 -12.68
C VAL A 276 11.43 -22.90 -13.23
N GLU A 277 12.12 -21.88 -13.75
CA GLU A 277 13.42 -21.98 -14.41
C GLU A 277 14.51 -22.42 -13.43
N LYS A 278 14.63 -21.75 -12.28
CA LYS A 278 15.61 -22.13 -11.24
C LYS A 278 15.32 -23.50 -10.66
N ARG A 279 14.04 -23.80 -10.46
CA ARG A 279 13.59 -25.12 -9.99
C ARG A 279 13.97 -26.22 -10.97
N ASP A 280 13.76 -26.02 -12.27
CA ASP A 280 14.16 -27.00 -13.30
C ASP A 280 15.68 -27.12 -13.42
N GLU A 281 16.42 -26.01 -13.31
CA GLU A 281 17.89 -26.02 -13.33
C GLU A 281 18.46 -26.83 -12.16
N PHE A 282 17.97 -26.58 -10.93
CA PHE A 282 18.42 -27.30 -9.75
C PHE A 282 18.09 -28.80 -9.86
N VAL A 283 16.85 -29.16 -10.21
CA VAL A 283 16.43 -30.55 -10.37
C VAL A 283 17.24 -31.25 -11.46
N THR A 284 17.56 -30.55 -12.56
CA THR A 284 18.41 -31.08 -13.63
C THR A 284 19.80 -31.41 -13.11
N LYS A 285 20.43 -30.53 -12.32
CA LYS A 285 21.76 -30.79 -11.74
C LYS A 285 21.74 -31.95 -10.73
N VAL A 286 20.65 -32.09 -9.96
CA VAL A 286 20.47 -33.23 -9.04
C VAL A 286 20.38 -34.55 -9.82
N VAL A 287 19.58 -34.59 -10.88
CA VAL A 287 19.48 -35.77 -11.76
C VAL A 287 20.81 -36.07 -12.45
N ALA A 288 21.51 -35.04 -12.94
CA ALA A 288 22.83 -35.19 -13.55
C ALA A 288 23.90 -35.69 -12.55
N SER A 289 23.69 -35.49 -11.25
CA SER A 289 24.52 -36.06 -10.18
C SER A 289 24.20 -37.54 -9.87
N GLY A 290 23.30 -38.16 -10.66
CA GLY A 290 22.86 -39.56 -10.50
C GLY A 290 21.66 -39.76 -9.57
N GLU A 291 21.07 -38.68 -9.03
CA GLU A 291 19.94 -38.79 -8.09
C GLU A 291 18.59 -38.61 -8.79
N LYS A 292 17.89 -39.72 -9.00
CA LYS A 292 16.60 -39.74 -9.69
C LYS A 292 15.41 -39.65 -8.72
N ASN A 293 15.62 -39.81 -7.42
CA ASN A 293 14.56 -39.72 -6.41
C ASN A 293 14.27 -38.28 -5.97
N VAL A 294 14.63 -37.28 -6.77
CA VAL A 294 14.24 -35.88 -6.54
C VAL A 294 12.80 -35.62 -6.95
N ASN A 295 12.06 -34.87 -6.13
CA ASN A 295 10.71 -34.41 -6.40
C ASN A 295 10.58 -32.96 -5.91
N PHE A 296 9.44 -32.33 -6.23
CA PHE A 296 9.13 -31.02 -5.70
C PHE A 296 7.62 -30.81 -5.61
N PHE A 297 7.21 -29.94 -4.71
CA PHE A 297 5.84 -29.45 -4.61
C PHE A 297 5.82 -27.93 -4.63
N PHE A 298 4.65 -27.36 -4.93
CA PHE A 298 4.45 -25.92 -4.98
C PHE A 298 3.50 -25.48 -3.86
N ASP A 299 3.97 -24.58 -3.00
CA ASP A 299 3.14 -23.93 -1.99
C ASP A 299 2.54 -22.63 -2.53
N VAL A 300 1.22 -22.62 -2.70
CA VAL A 300 0.44 -21.47 -3.19
C VAL A 300 0.54 -20.27 -2.22
N LYS A 301 0.70 -20.52 -0.92
CA LYS A 301 0.73 -19.44 0.10
C LYS A 301 2.00 -18.61 -0.01
N THR A 302 3.14 -19.28 -0.16
CA THR A 302 4.44 -18.61 -0.28
C THR A 302 4.86 -18.36 -1.72
N ASN A 303 4.16 -18.95 -2.71
CA ASN A 303 4.53 -18.93 -4.13
C ASN A 303 5.93 -19.52 -4.36
N LYS A 304 6.24 -20.62 -3.67
CA LYS A 304 7.56 -21.28 -3.69
C LYS A 304 7.45 -22.76 -4.06
N TYR A 305 8.48 -23.22 -4.75
CA TYR A 305 8.79 -24.62 -5.00
C TYR A 305 9.72 -25.14 -3.92
N PHE A 306 9.29 -26.20 -3.25
CA PHE A 306 10.09 -26.94 -2.29
C PHE A 306 10.57 -28.21 -2.97
N ILE A 307 11.88 -28.29 -3.20
CA ILE A 307 12.52 -29.45 -3.84
C ILE A 307 12.97 -30.40 -2.73
N TYR A 308 12.54 -31.65 -2.78
CA TYR A 308 12.80 -32.65 -1.76
C TYR A 308 13.24 -33.97 -2.38
N TYR A 309 13.94 -34.80 -1.62
CA TYR A 309 14.32 -36.14 -2.11
C TYR A 309 13.55 -37.26 -1.39
N GLU A 310 13.11 -37.05 -0.14
CA GLU A 310 12.44 -38.09 0.65
C GLU A 310 11.37 -37.54 1.60
N LYS A 311 10.37 -38.37 1.87
CA LYS A 311 9.24 -38.12 2.78
C LYS A 311 9.25 -39.19 3.88
N PHE A 312 9.03 -38.76 5.11
CA PHE A 312 8.87 -39.60 6.30
C PHE A 312 7.52 -39.36 6.96
N ASN A 313 7.00 -40.38 7.64
CA ASN A 313 5.75 -40.24 8.40
C ASN A 313 6.03 -39.77 9.84
N ALA A 314 7.22 -40.07 10.39
CA ALA A 314 7.62 -39.69 11.74
C ALA A 314 8.79 -38.70 11.76
N ILE A 315 8.74 -37.74 12.70
CA ILE A 315 9.79 -36.73 12.89
C ILE A 315 11.14 -37.36 13.27
N SER A 316 11.13 -38.47 14.02
CA SER A 316 12.34 -39.17 14.45
C SER A 316 13.11 -39.73 13.25
N GLU A 317 12.41 -40.37 12.31
CA GLU A 317 13.00 -40.91 11.09
C GLU A 317 13.59 -39.80 10.23
N ALA A 318 12.83 -38.71 10.04
CA ALA A 318 13.28 -37.58 9.25
C ALA A 318 14.50 -36.88 9.85
N LYS A 319 14.57 -36.77 11.18
CA LYS A 319 15.75 -36.22 11.87
C LYS A 319 16.97 -37.11 11.70
N ASN A 320 16.82 -38.42 11.85
CA ASN A 320 17.92 -39.36 11.63
C ASN A 320 18.44 -39.26 10.20
N ALA A 321 17.56 -39.23 9.19
CA ALA A 321 17.95 -39.01 7.79
C ALA A 321 18.63 -37.64 7.56
N LEU A 322 18.18 -36.59 8.27
CA LEU A 322 18.79 -35.26 8.23
C LEU A 322 20.20 -35.22 8.85
N GLU A 323 20.51 -36.13 9.78
CA GLU A 323 21.84 -36.30 10.39
C GLU A 323 22.73 -37.23 9.54
N GLU A 324 22.15 -38.23 8.90
CA GLU A 324 22.85 -39.21 8.04
C GLU A 324 23.15 -38.71 6.63
N LYS A 325 22.66 -37.52 6.25
CA LYS A 325 22.63 -36.87 4.90
C LYS A 325 23.75 -37.17 3.90
N GLY A 326 24.91 -37.63 4.31
CA GLY A 326 26.03 -37.94 3.43
C GLY A 326 26.65 -36.69 2.80
N SER A 327 27.68 -36.89 1.98
CA SER A 327 28.50 -35.81 1.40
C SER A 327 28.14 -35.47 -0.05
N LYS A 328 26.87 -35.69 -0.45
CA LYS A 328 26.41 -35.39 -1.80
C LYS A 328 26.35 -33.86 -1.98
N PRO A 329 26.72 -33.31 -3.15
CA PRO A 329 26.86 -31.87 -3.35
C PRO A 329 25.54 -31.10 -3.18
N TYR A 330 24.40 -31.69 -3.55
CA TYR A 330 23.07 -31.09 -3.41
C TYR A 330 22.50 -31.16 -1.98
N ASN A 331 23.26 -31.67 -1.00
CA ASN A 331 22.80 -31.85 0.38
C ASN A 331 23.18 -30.70 1.32
N GLY A 332 23.95 -29.71 0.84
CA GLY A 332 24.56 -28.65 1.65
C GLY A 332 23.59 -27.77 2.46
N LYS A 333 22.42 -27.43 1.90
CA LYS A 333 21.43 -26.52 2.53
C LYS A 333 20.13 -27.19 2.95
N MET A 334 20.21 -28.48 3.23
CA MET A 334 19.03 -29.31 3.39
C MET A 334 18.30 -29.05 4.73
N SER A 335 16.97 -29.03 4.72
CA SER A 335 16.11 -28.63 5.84
C SER A 335 14.89 -29.55 5.96
N LEU A 336 14.17 -29.43 7.07
CA LEU A 336 12.99 -30.25 7.33
C LEU A 336 11.71 -29.41 7.26
N VAL A 337 10.78 -29.84 6.41
CA VAL A 337 9.46 -29.23 6.24
C VAL A 337 8.37 -30.23 6.58
N LYS A 338 7.42 -29.84 7.42
CA LYS A 338 6.23 -30.63 7.73
C LYS A 338 5.06 -30.15 6.87
N ILE A 339 4.44 -31.06 6.13
CA ILE A 339 3.16 -30.81 5.46
C ILE A 339 2.03 -31.32 6.35
N ASP A 340 1.08 -30.44 6.66
CA ASP A 340 -0.17 -30.73 7.35
C ASP A 340 -1.34 -30.36 6.42
N ASN A 341 -2.07 -31.35 5.89
CA ASN A 341 -3.23 -31.12 5.01
C ASN A 341 -4.56 -31.32 5.71
#